data_AF-A0A924A7J0-F1
#
_entry.id   AF-A0A924A7J0-F1
#
_cell.length_a   1.000
_cell.length_b   1.000
_cell.length_c   1.000
_cell.angle_alpha   90.00
_cell.angle_beta   90.00
_cell.angle_gamma   90.00
#
_symmetry.space_group_name_H-M   'P 1'
#
loop_
_entity.id
_entity.type
_entity.pdbx_description
1 polymer ?
#
loop_
_entity_poly.entity_id
_entity_poly.type
_entity_poly.pdbx_seq_one_letter_code
_entity_poly.pdbx_strand_id
1 'polypeptide(L)'
;MKKYFLALVAFSCVLISCKSAPVAVQTSELSYTAGRLKVMDLDEISDLMLAKSREFKKTDNPQALKDGLVIAFGRPDEDSVLEKVLSTIRTPMEDHDLWEPSVEELVDKSIAAIKEDTVSAADQVTYGVVLENIIAQFKPDFVKQYKSPGFESRIIEKIANSEIEFSRAAAAERKLNFMKGNLSPSLFAQRLIDRRESALKK
;
A
#
# COMPACT_ATOMS: atom_id res chain seq x y z
N MET A 1 -35.23 -32.68 65.62
CA MET A 1 -36.15 -32.76 64.46
C MET A 1 -35.51 -32.05 63.27
N LYS A 2 -35.16 -32.84 62.25
CA LYS A 2 -35.09 -32.57 60.80
C LYS A 2 -35.18 -31.10 60.33
N LYS A 3 -34.18 -30.66 59.55
CA LYS A 3 -34.26 -30.54 58.08
C LYS A 3 -32.90 -30.11 57.49
N TYR A 4 -32.31 -31.02 56.71
CA TYR A 4 -31.17 -30.77 55.83
C TYR A 4 -31.68 -30.06 54.57
N PHE A 5 -31.03 -28.95 54.18
CA PHE A 5 -31.31 -28.24 52.94
C PHE A 5 -30.16 -28.56 51.96
N LEU A 6 -30.41 -29.51 51.05
CA LEU A 6 -29.54 -29.79 49.91
C LEU A 6 -29.80 -28.72 48.84
N ALA A 7 -28.80 -27.88 48.53
CA ALA A 7 -28.82 -27.03 47.35
C ALA A 7 -27.98 -27.71 46.25
N LEU A 8 -28.69 -28.30 45.28
CA LEU A 8 -28.12 -28.92 44.09
C LEU A 8 -27.92 -27.80 43.05
N VAL A 9 -26.67 -27.33 42.88
CA VAL A 9 -26.33 -26.38 41.81
C VAL A 9 -25.98 -27.19 40.56
N ALA A 10 -26.93 -27.27 39.64
CA ALA A 10 -26.75 -27.83 38.32
C ALA A 10 -25.90 -26.88 37.45
N PHE A 11 -24.63 -27.20 37.26
CA PHE A 11 -23.72 -26.48 36.37
C PHE A 11 -23.98 -26.94 34.93
N SER A 12 -24.88 -26.24 34.23
CA SER A 12 -25.17 -26.49 32.82
C SER A 12 -24.01 -25.97 31.97
N CYS A 13 -23.16 -26.88 31.52
CA CYS A 13 -22.04 -26.60 30.64
C CYS A 13 -22.57 -26.32 29.23
N VAL A 14 -22.82 -25.05 28.91
CA VAL A 14 -23.17 -24.61 27.56
C VAL A 14 -21.91 -24.71 26.70
N LEU A 15 -21.83 -25.78 25.92
CA LEU A 15 -20.85 -25.94 24.84
C LEU A 15 -21.14 -24.90 23.76
N ILE A 16 -20.51 -23.73 23.86
CA ILE A 16 -20.47 -22.72 22.80
C ILE A 16 -19.62 -23.31 21.67
N SER A 17 -20.30 -24.00 20.75
CA SER A 17 -19.74 -24.46 19.49
C SER A 17 -19.32 -23.23 18.68
N CYS A 18 -18.01 -22.97 18.66
CA CYS A 18 -17.39 -21.91 17.90
C CYS A 18 -17.49 -22.29 16.41
N LYS A 19 -18.60 -21.93 15.76
CA LYS A 19 -18.70 -21.96 14.30
C LYS A 19 -17.78 -20.87 13.77
N SER A 20 -16.57 -21.23 13.37
CA SER A 20 -15.73 -20.37 12.53
C SER A 20 -16.51 -20.09 11.26
N ALA A 21 -16.94 -18.84 11.07
CA ALA A 21 -17.56 -18.41 9.83
C ALA A 21 -16.60 -18.72 8.67
N PRO A 22 -17.09 -19.22 7.52
CA PRO A 22 -16.26 -19.42 6.35
C PRO A 22 -15.70 -18.06 5.94
N VAL A 23 -14.38 -17.92 5.98
CA VAL A 23 -13.67 -16.75 5.44
C VAL A 23 -13.93 -16.74 3.94
N ALA A 24 -14.76 -15.80 3.48
CA ALA A 24 -14.96 -15.58 2.06
C ALA A 24 -13.60 -15.25 1.44
N VAL A 25 -13.16 -16.08 0.49
CA VAL A 25 -11.92 -15.83 -0.25
C VAL A 25 -12.19 -14.63 -1.17
N GLN A 26 -11.75 -13.45 -0.75
CA GLN A 26 -11.82 -12.24 -1.56
C GLN A 26 -10.82 -12.37 -2.72
N THR A 27 -11.32 -12.30 -3.95
CA THR A 27 -10.49 -12.32 -5.16
C THR A 27 -9.78 -10.98 -5.34
N SER A 28 -8.50 -11.01 -5.73
CA SER A 28 -7.72 -9.80 -5.98
C SER A 28 -8.25 -9.04 -7.20
N GLU A 29 -8.39 -7.72 -7.07
CA GLU A 29 -8.77 -6.83 -8.17
C GLU A 29 -7.56 -6.41 -9.02
N LEU A 30 -6.36 -6.49 -8.45
CA LEU A 30 -5.12 -6.10 -9.12
C LEU A 30 -4.63 -7.21 -10.05
N SER A 31 -4.22 -6.82 -11.27
CA SER A 31 -3.60 -7.77 -12.22
C SER A 31 -2.25 -8.31 -11.70
N TYR A 32 -1.56 -7.53 -10.87
CA TYR A 32 -0.26 -7.86 -10.29
C TYR A 32 -0.23 -7.48 -8.82
N THR A 33 -0.06 -8.49 -7.96
CA THR A 33 0.12 -8.30 -6.52
C THR A 33 1.60 -8.16 -6.17
N ALA A 34 1.92 -7.53 -5.03
CA ALA A 34 3.29 -7.33 -4.57
C ALA A 34 4.08 -8.64 -4.44
N GLY A 35 3.42 -9.75 -4.08
CA GLY A 35 4.05 -11.07 -4.03
C GLY A 35 4.55 -11.55 -5.40
N ARG A 36 3.76 -11.32 -6.46
CA ARG A 36 4.15 -11.64 -7.84
C ARG A 36 5.20 -10.68 -8.38
N LEU A 37 5.04 -9.38 -8.10
CA LEU A 37 5.99 -8.36 -8.55
C LEU A 37 7.38 -8.51 -7.90
N LYS A 38 7.45 -9.01 -6.67
CA LYS A 38 8.69 -9.26 -5.94
C LYS A 38 9.61 -10.27 -6.65
N VAL A 39 9.04 -11.30 -7.29
CA VAL A 39 9.82 -12.36 -7.94
C VAL A 39 10.21 -12.02 -9.37
N MET A 40 9.68 -10.93 -9.93
CA MET A 40 10.02 -10.47 -11.27
C MET A 40 11.37 -9.75 -11.27
N ASP A 41 12.17 -10.06 -12.27
CA ASP A 41 13.46 -9.41 -12.50
C ASP A 41 13.31 -8.05 -13.22
N LEU A 42 14.45 -7.38 -13.43
CA LEU A 42 14.48 -6.08 -14.08
C LEU A 42 13.96 -6.14 -15.53
N ASP A 43 14.25 -7.22 -16.25
CA ASP A 43 13.90 -7.35 -17.67
C ASP A 43 12.39 -7.55 -17.81
N GLU A 44 11.80 -8.43 -16.99
CA GLU A 44 10.36 -8.66 -16.95
C GLU A 44 9.57 -7.39 -16.60
N ILE A 45 10.01 -6.64 -15.59
CA ILE A 45 9.34 -5.38 -15.23
C ILE A 45 9.52 -4.33 -16.33
N SER A 46 10.71 -4.24 -16.92
CA SER A 46 10.96 -3.31 -18.03
C SER A 46 10.07 -3.62 -19.23
N ASP A 47 9.89 -4.89 -19.56
CA ASP A 47 9.00 -5.34 -20.63
C ASP A 47 7.53 -5.00 -20.35
N LEU A 48 7.08 -5.13 -19.10
CA LEU A 48 5.74 -4.69 -18.69
C LEU A 48 5.56 -3.17 -18.83
N MET A 49 6.54 -2.37 -18.40
CA MET A 49 6.49 -0.91 -18.56
C MET A 49 6.47 -0.49 -20.03
N LEU A 50 7.31 -1.13 -20.86
CA LEU A 50 7.35 -0.89 -22.29
C LEU A 50 6.05 -1.33 -22.98
N ALA A 51 5.43 -2.43 -22.54
CA ALA A 51 4.13 -2.86 -23.03
C ALA A 51 3.06 -1.79 -22.73
N LYS A 52 3.00 -1.27 -21.51
CA LYS A 52 2.05 -0.22 -21.11
C LYS A 52 2.30 1.12 -21.80
N SER A 53 3.55 1.53 -21.95
CA SER A 53 3.91 2.72 -22.73
C SER A 53 3.53 2.57 -24.21
N ARG A 54 3.74 1.40 -24.82
CA ARG A 54 3.29 1.10 -26.19
C ARG A 54 1.78 1.06 -26.33
N GLU A 55 1.06 0.55 -25.33
CA GLU A 55 -0.40 0.52 -25.29
C GLU A 55 -0.96 1.95 -25.27
N PHE A 56 -0.41 2.83 -24.43
CA PHE A 56 -0.74 4.25 -24.42
C PHE A 56 -0.52 4.91 -25.77
N LYS A 57 0.67 4.73 -26.38
CA LYS A 57 0.98 5.31 -27.70
C LYS A 57 0.04 4.86 -28.83
N LYS A 58 -0.56 3.67 -28.70
CA LYS A 58 -1.49 3.11 -29.70
C LYS A 58 -2.94 3.54 -29.47
N THR A 59 -3.35 3.65 -28.21
CA THR A 59 -4.75 3.83 -27.83
C THR A 59 -5.08 5.24 -27.34
N ASP A 60 -4.04 6.03 -27.02
CA ASP A 60 -4.13 7.33 -26.34
C ASP A 60 -4.93 7.25 -25.02
N ASN A 61 -4.93 6.08 -24.38
CA ASN A 61 -5.67 5.84 -23.14
C ASN A 61 -4.77 5.99 -21.90
N PRO A 62 -4.94 7.04 -21.07
CA PRO A 62 -4.16 7.27 -19.86
C PRO A 62 -4.16 6.10 -18.88
N GLN A 63 -5.20 5.27 -18.89
CA GLN A 63 -5.31 4.12 -17.99
C GLN A 63 -4.13 3.15 -18.14
N ALA A 64 -3.59 2.98 -19.34
CA ALA A 64 -2.45 2.10 -19.57
C ALA A 64 -1.20 2.56 -18.78
N LEU A 65 -0.95 3.87 -18.74
CA LEU A 65 0.15 4.43 -17.94
C LEU A 65 -0.14 4.34 -16.44
N LYS A 66 -1.39 4.56 -16.01
CA LYS A 66 -1.79 4.42 -14.60
C LYS A 66 -1.60 2.99 -14.09
N ASP A 67 -1.94 1.99 -14.90
CA ASP A 67 -1.65 0.58 -14.58
C ASP A 67 -0.13 0.35 -14.45
N GLY A 68 0.66 0.98 -15.32
CA GLY A 68 2.12 0.98 -15.25
C GLY A 68 2.63 1.55 -13.93
N LEU A 69 2.05 2.66 -13.43
CA LEU A 69 2.38 3.21 -12.12
C LEU A 69 2.08 2.25 -10.98
N VAL A 70 0.91 1.60 -11.00
CA VAL A 70 0.53 0.61 -9.98
C VAL A 70 1.55 -0.54 -9.96
N ILE A 71 1.98 -1.02 -11.12
CA ILE A 71 2.98 -2.09 -11.24
C ILE A 71 4.35 -1.61 -10.73
N ALA A 72 4.80 -0.43 -11.17
CA ALA A 72 6.09 0.11 -10.79
C ALA A 72 6.17 0.32 -9.28
N PHE A 73 5.23 1.08 -8.70
CA PHE A 73 5.22 1.37 -7.26
C PHE A 73 4.75 0.18 -6.42
N GLY A 74 4.02 -0.78 -6.96
CA GLY A 74 3.56 -1.96 -6.23
C GLY A 74 4.63 -3.03 -5.99
N ARG A 75 5.79 -2.92 -6.67
CA ARG A 75 6.93 -3.82 -6.47
C ARG A 75 7.78 -3.34 -5.29
N PRO A 76 8.03 -4.17 -4.27
CA PRO A 76 8.98 -3.82 -3.21
C PRO A 76 10.38 -3.55 -3.80
N ASP A 77 10.93 -2.37 -3.54
CA ASP A 77 12.17 -1.91 -4.18
C ASP A 77 13.41 -2.10 -3.28
N GLU A 78 13.87 -3.34 -3.16
CA GLU A 78 15.09 -3.67 -2.38
C GLU A 78 16.37 -3.60 -3.22
N ASP A 79 16.23 -3.64 -4.55
CA ASP A 79 17.28 -3.72 -5.56
C ASP A 79 17.33 -2.51 -6.51
N SER A 80 16.61 -1.43 -6.17
CA SER A 80 16.56 -0.18 -6.94
C SER A 80 16.16 -0.37 -8.41
N VAL A 81 15.20 -1.27 -8.65
CA VAL A 81 14.59 -1.48 -9.97
C VAL A 81 13.63 -0.35 -10.30
N LEU A 82 12.91 0.18 -9.31
CA LEU A 82 11.92 1.25 -9.51
C LEU A 82 12.54 2.46 -10.23
N GLU A 83 13.70 2.94 -9.78
CA GLU A 83 14.40 4.09 -10.38
C GLU A 83 14.73 3.87 -11.87
N LYS A 84 15.05 2.63 -12.24
CA LYS A 84 15.44 2.27 -13.62
C LYS A 84 14.25 2.21 -14.56
N VAL A 85 13.10 1.76 -14.07
CA VAL A 85 11.93 1.48 -14.92
C VAL A 85 10.91 2.62 -14.93
N LEU A 86 10.86 3.45 -13.88
CA LEU A 86 9.85 4.48 -13.69
C LEU A 86 9.83 5.52 -14.82
N SER A 87 11.00 5.88 -15.37
CA SER A 87 11.13 6.84 -16.47
C SER A 87 10.32 6.44 -17.71
N THR A 88 10.16 5.14 -17.97
CA THR A 88 9.41 4.59 -19.11
C THR A 88 7.93 4.99 -19.09
N ILE A 89 7.37 5.20 -17.90
CA ILE A 89 5.98 5.61 -17.69
C ILE A 89 5.90 7.09 -17.33
N ARG A 90 6.83 7.58 -16.51
CA ARG A 90 6.84 8.98 -16.04
C ARG A 90 6.98 9.97 -17.19
N THR A 91 7.93 9.78 -18.11
CA THR A 91 8.14 10.70 -19.22
C THR A 91 6.88 10.91 -20.07
N PRO A 92 6.22 9.85 -20.61
CA PRO A 92 5.00 10.06 -21.37
C PRO A 92 3.83 10.59 -20.53
N MET A 93 3.82 10.40 -19.20
CA MET A 93 2.84 11.06 -18.34
C MET A 93 3.10 12.56 -18.19
N GLU A 94 4.36 12.96 -17.98
CA GLU A 94 4.76 14.36 -17.86
C GLU A 94 4.52 15.11 -19.19
N ASP A 95 4.84 14.49 -20.32
CA ASP A 95 4.61 15.06 -21.66
C ASP A 95 3.11 15.36 -21.93
N HIS A 96 2.21 14.73 -21.18
CA HIS A 96 0.75 14.89 -21.30
C HIS A 96 0.10 15.50 -20.05
N ASP A 97 0.87 16.09 -19.12
CA ASP A 97 0.39 16.67 -17.85
C ASP A 97 -0.42 15.69 -16.96
N LEU A 98 -0.17 14.39 -17.10
CA LEU A 98 -0.88 13.32 -16.38
C LEU A 98 -0.19 12.87 -15.09
N TRP A 99 1.08 13.26 -14.88
CA TRP A 99 1.90 12.75 -13.79
C TRP A 99 1.33 13.04 -12.40
N GLU A 100 1.22 14.32 -12.03
CA GLU A 100 0.73 14.72 -10.70
C GLU A 100 -0.70 14.20 -10.43
N PRO A 101 -1.67 14.37 -11.35
CA PRO A 101 -3.03 13.85 -11.13
C PRO A 101 -3.07 12.32 -10.97
N SER A 102 -2.27 11.58 -11.72
CA SER A 102 -2.25 10.11 -11.65
C SER A 102 -1.61 9.61 -10.36
N VAL A 103 -0.57 10.28 -9.87
CA VAL A 103 0.03 9.97 -8.56
C VAL A 103 -0.93 10.28 -7.43
N GLU A 104 -1.62 11.43 -7.47
CA GLU A 104 -2.62 11.78 -6.46
C GLU A 104 -3.78 10.78 -6.43
N GLU A 105 -4.33 10.42 -7.58
CA GLU A 105 -5.37 9.39 -7.70
C GLU A 105 -4.88 8.03 -7.17
N LEU A 106 -3.65 7.64 -7.49
CA LEU A 106 -3.06 6.39 -7.01
C LEU A 106 -2.92 6.39 -5.48
N VAL A 107 -2.49 7.50 -4.89
CA VAL A 107 -2.39 7.65 -3.43
C VAL A 107 -3.77 7.56 -2.78
N ASP A 108 -4.76 8.28 -3.30
CA ASP A 108 -6.12 8.27 -2.77
C ASP A 108 -6.74 6.87 -2.86
N LYS A 109 -6.59 6.21 -4.01
CA LYS A 109 -7.01 4.82 -4.21
C LYS A 109 -6.32 3.86 -3.24
N SER A 110 -5.02 4.01 -3.03
CA SER A 110 -4.24 3.16 -2.13
C SER A 110 -4.68 3.33 -0.67
N ILE A 111 -4.89 4.57 -0.23
CA ILE A 111 -5.40 4.87 1.12
C ILE A 111 -6.79 4.26 1.33
N ALA A 112 -7.70 4.45 0.37
CA ALA A 112 -9.06 3.91 0.43
C ALA A 112 -9.04 2.38 0.48
N ALA A 113 -8.25 1.74 -0.39
CA ALA A 113 -8.18 0.28 -0.49
C ALA A 113 -7.60 -0.37 0.77
N ILE A 114 -6.62 0.26 1.44
CA ILE A 114 -6.05 -0.26 2.69
C ILE A 114 -7.07 -0.20 3.84
N LYS A 115 -7.91 0.84 3.87
CA LYS A 115 -8.94 1.05 4.91
C LYS A 115 -10.16 0.17 4.73
N GLU A 116 -10.36 -0.39 3.54
CA GLU A 116 -11.55 -1.13 3.17
C GLU A 116 -11.37 -2.64 3.44
N ASP A 117 -12.19 -3.19 4.34
CA ASP A 117 -12.12 -4.61 4.73
C ASP A 117 -12.58 -5.58 3.62
N THR A 118 -13.24 -5.08 2.57
CA THR A 118 -13.68 -5.89 1.43
C THR A 118 -12.57 -6.15 0.41
N VAL A 119 -11.49 -5.38 0.45
CA VAL A 119 -10.32 -5.54 -0.43
C VAL A 119 -9.46 -6.69 0.05
N SER A 120 -9.01 -7.52 -0.90
CA SER A 120 -8.20 -8.70 -0.58
C SER A 120 -6.93 -8.34 0.20
N ALA A 121 -6.51 -9.21 1.11
CA ALA A 121 -5.30 -9.00 1.91
C ALA A 121 -4.05 -8.74 1.02
N ALA A 122 -3.94 -9.44 -0.11
CA ALA A 122 -2.84 -9.25 -1.05
C ALA A 122 -2.87 -7.87 -1.71
N ASP A 123 -4.05 -7.35 -2.04
CA ASP A 123 -4.21 -6.02 -2.63
C ASP A 123 -3.92 -4.92 -1.61
N GLN A 124 -4.43 -5.03 -0.38
CA GLN A 124 -4.10 -4.10 0.70
C GLN A 124 -2.58 -4.01 0.90
N VAL A 125 -1.89 -5.16 0.91
CA VAL A 125 -0.44 -5.19 1.02
C VAL A 125 0.24 -4.53 -0.19
N THR A 126 -0.27 -4.76 -1.40
CA THR A 126 0.26 -4.15 -2.62
C THR A 126 0.13 -2.63 -2.58
N TYR A 127 -1.03 -2.10 -2.21
CA TYR A 127 -1.24 -0.66 -2.02
C TYR A 127 -0.38 -0.10 -0.87
N GLY A 128 -0.13 -0.89 0.18
CA GLY A 128 0.83 -0.52 1.22
C GLY A 128 2.25 -0.32 0.67
N VAL A 129 2.71 -1.23 -0.18
CA VAL A 129 4.01 -1.13 -0.88
C VAL A 129 4.03 0.08 -1.82
N VAL A 130 2.94 0.35 -2.55
CA VAL A 130 2.79 1.55 -3.38
C VAL A 130 3.06 2.82 -2.57
N LEU A 131 2.39 2.98 -1.42
CA LEU A 131 2.58 4.17 -0.58
C LEU A 131 4.01 4.29 -0.04
N GLU A 132 4.62 3.18 0.39
CA GLU A 132 6.01 3.16 0.88
C GLU A 132 7.01 3.60 -0.20
N ASN A 133 6.85 3.08 -1.41
CA ASN A 133 7.72 3.41 -2.53
C ASN A 133 7.52 4.86 -3.00
N ILE A 134 6.29 5.38 -2.99
CA ILE A 134 6.03 6.80 -3.27
C ILE A 134 6.73 7.68 -2.23
N ILE A 135 6.61 7.35 -0.93
CA ILE A 135 7.31 8.10 0.12
C ILE A 135 8.83 8.04 -0.11
N ALA A 136 9.38 6.87 -0.46
CA ALA A 136 10.81 6.71 -0.73
C ALA A 136 11.27 7.55 -1.93
N GLN A 137 10.50 7.55 -3.02
CA GLN A 137 10.78 8.31 -4.23
C GLN A 137 10.74 9.83 -3.99
N PHE A 138 9.80 10.30 -3.17
CA PHE A 138 9.58 11.73 -2.91
C PHE A 138 10.40 12.28 -1.75
N LYS A 139 10.97 11.41 -0.93
CA LYS A 139 11.80 11.78 0.22
C LYS A 139 12.97 12.73 -0.12
N PRO A 140 13.76 12.54 -1.21
CA PRO A 140 14.86 13.44 -1.52
C PRO A 140 14.41 14.88 -1.71
N ASP A 141 13.27 15.09 -2.37
CA ASP A 141 12.74 16.42 -2.67
C ASP A 141 12.02 17.02 -1.46
N PHE A 142 11.28 16.19 -0.72
CA PHE A 142 10.68 16.57 0.56
C PHE A 142 11.68 17.14 1.57
N VAL A 143 12.86 16.52 1.68
CA VAL A 143 13.91 16.96 2.62
C VAL A 143 14.59 18.25 2.16
N LYS A 144 14.66 18.50 0.84
CA LYS A 144 15.25 19.72 0.26
C LYS A 144 14.30 20.91 0.28
N GLN A 145 12.99 20.69 0.32
CA GLN A 145 11.97 21.74 0.32
C GLN A 145 11.84 22.36 1.73
N TYR A 146 12.55 23.47 1.98
CA TYR A 146 12.56 24.14 3.29
C TYR A 146 11.54 25.27 3.46
N LYS A 147 11.01 25.84 2.37
CA LYS A 147 10.27 27.13 2.41
C LYS A 147 8.86 27.10 1.83
N SER A 148 8.57 26.20 0.90
CA SER A 148 7.24 26.06 0.29
C SER A 148 6.97 24.58 0.03
N PRO A 149 5.83 24.04 0.51
CA PRO A 149 5.47 22.66 0.26
C PRO A 149 5.13 22.47 -1.22
N GLY A 150 5.99 21.76 -1.94
CA GLY A 150 5.76 21.32 -3.31
C GLY A 150 4.74 20.18 -3.38
N PHE A 151 4.57 19.61 -4.58
CA PHE A 151 3.68 18.48 -4.82
C PHE A 151 4.04 17.28 -3.91
N GLU A 152 5.32 16.93 -3.83
CA GLU A 152 5.84 15.81 -3.04
C GLU A 152 5.52 15.96 -1.55
N SER A 153 5.64 17.19 -1.03
CA SER A 153 5.31 17.49 0.37
C SER A 153 3.84 17.28 0.65
N ARG A 154 2.94 17.74 -0.24
CA ARG A 154 1.50 17.53 -0.08
C ARG A 154 1.14 16.05 -0.07
N ILE A 155 1.76 15.25 -0.94
CA ILE A 155 1.52 13.80 -1.01
C ILE A 155 1.99 13.10 0.27
N ILE A 156 3.20 13.40 0.76
CA ILE A 156 3.71 12.79 2.00
C ILE A 156 2.85 13.18 3.20
N GLU A 157 2.44 14.45 3.31
CA GLU A 157 1.57 14.93 4.38
C GLU A 157 0.18 14.28 4.29
N LYS A 158 -0.37 14.09 3.09
CA LYS A 158 -1.63 13.35 2.86
C LYS A 158 -1.54 11.91 3.39
N ILE A 159 -0.46 11.21 3.10
CA ILE A 159 -0.23 9.82 3.58
C ILE A 159 0.01 9.79 5.09
N ALA A 160 0.72 10.77 5.66
CA ALA A 160 0.92 10.83 7.11
C ALA A 160 -0.41 10.99 7.86
N ASN A 161 -1.25 11.91 7.38
CA ASN A 161 -2.54 12.24 7.98
C ASN A 161 -3.64 11.23 7.67
N SER A 162 -3.37 10.19 6.88
CA SER A 162 -4.40 9.23 6.50
C SER A 162 -4.69 8.16 7.55
N GLU A 163 -3.89 8.05 8.62
CA GLU A 163 -4.11 7.08 9.72
C GLU A 163 -4.42 5.66 9.23
N ILE A 164 -3.63 5.14 8.30
CA ILE A 164 -3.87 3.81 7.74
C ILE A 164 -3.40 2.71 8.68
N GLU A 165 -4.24 1.70 8.85
CA GLU A 165 -3.92 0.46 9.53
C GLU A 165 -4.31 -0.71 8.63
N PHE A 166 -3.43 -1.71 8.51
CA PHE A 166 -3.73 -2.91 7.74
C PHE A 166 -4.74 -3.77 8.48
N SER A 167 -5.63 -4.43 7.74
CA SER A 167 -6.45 -5.51 8.29
C SER A 167 -5.56 -6.61 8.88
N ARG A 168 -6.10 -7.40 9.83
CA ARG A 168 -5.35 -8.52 10.43
C ARG A 168 -4.85 -9.51 9.38
N ALA A 169 -5.63 -9.76 8.34
CA ALA A 169 -5.27 -10.65 7.24
C ALA A 169 -4.12 -10.05 6.40
N ALA A 170 -4.21 -8.77 6.03
CA ALA A 170 -3.15 -8.08 5.29
C ALA A 170 -1.85 -7.97 6.11
N ALA A 171 -1.94 -7.73 7.41
CA ALA A 171 -0.79 -7.73 8.30
C ALA A 171 -0.09 -9.11 8.35
N ALA A 172 -0.86 -10.19 8.38
CA ALA A 172 -0.33 -11.56 8.33
C ALA A 172 0.33 -11.86 6.97
N GLU A 173 -0.35 -11.50 5.87
CA GLU A 173 0.14 -11.65 4.49
C GLU A 173 1.47 -10.89 4.28
N ARG A 174 1.53 -9.65 4.76
CA ARG A 174 2.73 -8.82 4.69
C ARG A 174 3.90 -9.45 5.44
N LYS A 175 3.64 -9.95 6.65
CA LYS A 175 4.67 -10.61 7.47
C LYS A 175 5.19 -11.87 6.78
N LEU A 176 4.31 -12.65 6.16
CA LEU A 176 4.66 -13.88 5.45
C LEU A 176 5.53 -13.60 4.22
N ASN A 177 5.17 -12.61 3.41
CA ASN A 177 5.87 -12.33 2.14
C ASN A 177 7.14 -11.49 2.30
N PHE A 178 7.20 -10.61 3.30
CA PHE A 178 8.28 -9.62 3.41
C PHE A 178 9.10 -9.74 4.69
N MET A 179 8.64 -10.51 5.69
CA MET A 179 9.29 -10.60 7.02
C MET A 179 9.51 -9.24 7.70
N LYS A 180 8.87 -8.17 7.19
CA LYS A 180 8.95 -6.81 7.72
C LYS A 180 7.90 -6.63 8.82
N GLY A 181 8.23 -5.79 9.80
CA GLY A 181 7.28 -5.40 10.85
C GLY A 181 6.07 -4.64 10.29
N ASN A 182 4.99 -4.58 11.07
CA ASN A 182 3.75 -3.86 10.74
C ASN A 182 3.89 -2.34 10.91
N LEU A 183 4.96 -1.74 10.39
CA LEU A 183 5.00 -0.28 10.31
C LEU A 183 4.05 0.14 9.20
N SER A 184 2.99 0.89 9.54
CA SER A 184 2.07 1.41 8.53
C SER A 184 2.74 2.55 7.73
N PRO A 185 2.39 2.73 6.44
CA PRO A 185 2.95 3.81 5.65
C PRO A 185 2.66 5.21 6.23
N SER A 186 1.52 5.42 6.92
CA SER A 186 1.25 6.68 7.64
C SER A 186 2.26 6.94 8.76
N LEU A 187 2.58 5.95 9.59
CA LEU A 187 3.61 6.10 10.63
C LEU A 187 4.99 6.33 10.03
N PHE A 188 5.28 5.72 8.88
CA PHE A 188 6.53 5.96 8.17
C PHE A 188 6.63 7.41 7.66
N ALA A 189 5.57 7.94 7.05
CA ALA A 189 5.48 9.31 6.59
C ALA A 189 5.57 10.31 7.76
N GLN A 190 4.90 10.03 8.89
CA GLN A 190 4.95 10.88 10.09
C GLN A 190 6.39 11.02 10.62
N ARG A 191 7.12 9.91 10.73
CA ARG A 191 8.54 9.94 11.16
C ARG A 191 9.41 10.78 10.23
N LEU A 192 9.08 10.84 8.94
CA LEU A 192 9.80 11.65 7.97
C LEU A 192 9.52 13.15 8.19
N ILE A 193 8.27 13.52 8.45
CA ILE A 193 7.86 14.89 8.81
C ILE A 193 8.55 15.34 10.11
N ASP A 194 8.48 14.54 11.17
CA ASP A 194 9.09 14.85 12.47
C ASP A 194 10.60 15.09 12.35
N ARG A 195 11.28 14.30 11.50
CA ARG A 195 12.71 14.44 11.22
C ARG A 195 13.02 15.75 10.50
N ARG A 196 12.20 16.14 9.51
CA ARG A 196 12.33 17.43 8.79
C ARG A 196 12.17 18.60 9.75
N GLU A 197 11.13 18.60 10.56
CA GLU A 197 10.87 19.67 11.54
C GLU A 197 11.98 19.79 12.58
N SER A 198 12.49 18.65 13.06
CA SER A 198 13.62 18.63 13.99
C SER A 198 14.90 19.18 13.37
N ALA A 199 15.10 19.02 12.06
CA ALA A 199 16.22 19.59 11.33
C ALA A 199 16.07 21.11 11.10
N LEU A 200 14.83 21.59 10.91
CA LEU A 200 14.52 23.02 10.75
C LEU A 200 14.65 23.82 12.05
N LYS A 201 14.46 23.17 13.20
CA LYS A 201 14.58 23.80 14.53
C LYS A 201 16.02 23.92 15.03
N LYS A 202 16.99 23.30 14.35
CA LYS A 202 18.42 23.34 14.69
C LYS A 202 19.13 24.41 13.87
#